data_AF-A0A938BYZ2-F1
#
_entry.id   AF-A0A938BYZ2-F1
#
_cell.length_a   1.000
_cell.length_b   1.000
_cell.length_c   1.000
_cell.angle_alpha   90.00
_cell.angle_beta   90.00
_cell.angle_gamma   90.00
#
_symmetry.space_group_name_H-M   'P 1'
#
loop_
_entity.id
_entity.type
_entity.pdbx_description
1 polymer ?
#
loop_
_entity_poly.entity_id
_entity_poly.type
_entity_poly.pdbx_seq_one_letter_code
_entity_poly.pdbx_strand_id
1 'polypeptide(L)' 'MLIGVPKEIKIHEYRVGLTPSSVREAIAHGHQVLVERDTGSGIGATDAAYERAGASIAASPEEVFAHADLIV' A
#
# COMPACT_ATOMS: atom_id res chain seq x y z
N MET A 1 -7.77 -12.30 0.43
CA MET A 1 -8.12 -11.18 1.33
C MET A 1 -7.51 -9.90 0.79
N LEU A 2 -8.14 -8.77 1.11
CA LEU A 2 -7.69 -7.44 0.75
C LEU A 2 -6.79 -6.88 1.85
N ILE A 3 -5.53 -6.61 1.52
CA ILE A 3 -4.54 -6.00 2.42
C ILE A 3 -4.49 -4.51 2.11
N GLY A 4 -4.68 -3.68 3.14
CA GLY A 4 -4.61 -2.23 3.07
C GLY A 4 -3.28 -1.69 3.58
N VAL A 5 -2.69 -0.75 2.84
CA VAL A 5 -1.43 -0.09 3.20
C VAL A 5 -1.69 1.43 3.23
N PRO A 6 -2.09 1.98 4.39
CA PRO A 6 -2.26 3.42 4.56
C PRO A 6 -0.89 4.12 4.67
N LYS A 7 -0.88 5.42 4.47
CA LYS A 7 0.29 6.25 4.68
C LYS A 7 0.55 6.46 6.16
N GLU A 8 1.83 6.42 6.54
CA GLU A 8 2.24 6.79 7.90
C GLU A 8 2.03 8.28 8.14
N ILE A 9 1.36 8.61 9.26
CA ILE A 9 0.99 9.99 9.62
C ILE A 9 1.92 10.61 10.67
N LYS A 10 2.85 9.81 11.23
CA LYS A 10 3.74 10.29 12.29
C LYS A 10 4.81 11.22 11.73
N ILE A 11 5.13 12.24 12.52
CA ILE A 11 6.19 13.20 12.18
C ILE A 11 7.52 12.46 12.06
N HIS A 12 8.25 12.71 10.98
CA HIS A 12 9.51 12.05 10.63
C HIS A 12 9.41 10.52 10.45
N GLU A 13 8.22 10.01 10.12
CA GLU A 13 8.04 8.65 9.67
C GLU A 13 8.03 8.60 8.15
N TYR A 14 8.99 7.87 7.57
CA TYR A 14 9.17 7.75 6.12
C TYR A 14 9.07 6.29 5.65
N ARG A 15 8.89 5.35 6.59
CA ARG A 15 8.70 3.94 6.28
C ARG A 15 7.30 3.70 5.71
N VAL A 16 7.11 2.50 5.22
CA VAL A 16 5.84 2.01 4.67
C VAL A 16 5.58 0.60 5.20
N GLY A 17 4.31 0.23 5.34
CA GLY A 17 3.91 -1.11 5.75
C GLY A 17 4.35 -2.20 4.76
N LEU A 18 4.22 -1.93 3.45
CA LEU A 18 4.66 -2.83 2.38
C LEU A 18 5.41 -2.11 1.27
N THR A 19 6.52 -2.68 0.82
CA THR A 19 7.25 -2.23 -0.38
C THR A 19 6.64 -2.84 -1.66
N PRO A 20 6.92 -2.30 -2.86
CA PRO A 20 6.45 -2.90 -4.12
C PRO A 20 6.87 -4.37 -4.31
N SER A 21 8.02 -4.78 -3.76
CA SER A 21 8.44 -6.20 -3.78
C SER A 21 7.55 -7.07 -2.89
N SER A 22 7.19 -6.58 -1.69
CA SER A 22 6.31 -7.29 -0.76
C SER A 22 4.87 -7.38 -1.29
N VAL A 23 4.40 -6.31 -1.95
CA VAL A 23 3.11 -6.30 -2.66
C VAL A 23 3.05 -7.38 -3.73
N ARG A 24 4.10 -7.49 -4.55
CA ARG A 24 4.18 -8.52 -5.60
C ARG A 24 4.06 -9.93 -5.02
N GLU A 25 4.70 -10.18 -3.88
CA GLU A 25 4.65 -11.48 -3.21
C GLU A 25 3.25 -11.77 -2.65
N ALA A 26 2.63 -10.80 -1.99
CA ALA A 26 1.26 -10.94 -1.49
C ALA A 26 0.28 -11.28 -2.64
N ILE A 27 0.42 -10.62 -3.78
CA ILE A 27 -0.38 -10.88 -4.98
C ILE A 27 -0.10 -12.27 -5.55
N ALA A 28 1.17 -12.70 -5.59
CA ALA A 28 1.55 -14.04 -6.02
C ALA A 28 0.92 -15.14 -5.15
N HIS A 29 0.65 -14.85 -3.88
CA HIS A 29 -0.09 -15.73 -2.96
C HIS A 29 -1.62 -15.58 -3.01
N GLY A 30 -2.16 -14.80 -3.97
CA GLY A 30 -3.60 -14.65 -4.17
C GLY A 30 -4.27 -13.60 -3.29
N HIS A 31 -3.50 -12.73 -2.64
CA HIS A 31 -4.04 -11.56 -1.95
C HIS A 31 -4.25 -10.40 -2.92
N GLN A 32 -5.14 -9.48 -2.55
CA GLN A 32 -5.25 -8.18 -3.20
C GLN A 32 -4.60 -7.14 -2.30
N VAL A 33 -4.04 -6.09 -2.88
CA VAL A 33 -3.40 -5.00 -2.12
C VAL A 33 -3.97 -3.66 -2.56
N LEU A 34 -4.43 -2.87 -1.59
CA LEU A 34 -4.90 -1.51 -1.75
C LEU A 34 -3.95 -0.56 -0.99
N VAL A 35 -3.27 0.32 -1.72
CA VAL A 35 -2.26 1.23 -1.17
C VAL A 35 -2.78 2.66 -1.24
N GLU A 36 -2.67 3.43 -0.17
CA GLU A 36 -2.99 4.86 -0.22
C GLU A 36 -2.02 5.59 -1.16
N ARG A 37 -2.56 6.51 -1.98
CA ARG A 37 -1.78 7.43 -2.82
C ARG A 37 -0.60 8.05 -2.06
N ASP A 38 0.57 8.10 -2.71
CA ASP A 38 1.79 8.71 -2.18
C ASP A 38 2.32 8.07 -0.86
N THR A 39 1.91 6.84 -0.53
CA THR A 39 2.48 6.11 0.62
C THR A 39 3.98 5.86 0.44
N GLY A 40 4.40 5.51 -0.77
CA GLY A 40 5.80 5.18 -1.08
C GLY A 40 6.76 6.35 -1.19
N SER A 41 6.29 7.61 -1.14
CA SER A 41 7.13 8.78 -1.39
C SER A 41 8.33 8.85 -0.44
N GLY A 42 8.16 8.43 0.82
CA GLY A 42 9.24 8.40 1.82
C GLY A 42 10.36 7.41 1.52
N ILE A 43 10.08 6.36 0.75
CA ILE A 43 11.06 5.35 0.32
C ILE A 43 11.45 5.47 -1.16
N GLY A 44 11.02 6.52 -1.84
CA GLY A 44 11.27 6.71 -3.28
C GLY A 44 10.48 5.76 -4.20
N ALA A 45 9.41 5.15 -3.71
CA ALA A 45 8.51 4.32 -4.52
C ALA A 45 7.30 5.14 -4.98
N THR A 46 7.09 5.23 -6.29
CA THR A 46 5.92 5.92 -6.86
C THR A 46 4.68 5.03 -6.82
N ASP A 47 3.50 5.62 -6.89
CA ASP A 47 2.24 4.88 -7.08
C ASP A 47 2.30 3.94 -8.28
N ALA A 48 2.86 4.40 -9.40
CA ALA A 48 3.09 3.57 -10.58
C ALA A 48 4.02 2.37 -10.34
N ALA A 49 4.88 2.39 -9.31
CA ALA A 49 5.65 1.23 -8.90
C ALA A 49 4.79 0.19 -8.17
N TYR A 50 3.83 0.64 -7.35
CA TYR A 50 2.85 -0.23 -6.68
C TYR A 50 1.85 -0.82 -7.68
N GLU A 51 1.33 -0.02 -8.62
CA GLU A 51 0.45 -0.49 -9.68
C GLU A 51 1.14 -1.55 -10.55
N ARG A 52 2.41 -1.33 -10.94
CA ARG A 52 3.21 -2.35 -11.66
C ARG A 52 3.50 -3.61 -10.84
N ALA A 53 3.45 -3.52 -9.52
CA ALA A 53 3.52 -4.69 -8.64
C ALA A 53 2.16 -5.41 -8.53
N GLY A 54 1.08 -4.77 -8.96
CA GLY A 54 -0.29 -5.30 -9.03
C GLY A 54 -1.24 -4.75 -7.96
N ALA A 55 -0.80 -3.78 -7.14
CA ALA A 55 -1.69 -3.12 -6.19
C ALA A 55 -2.66 -2.16 -6.89
N SER A 56 -3.79 -1.88 -6.24
CA SER A 56 -4.65 -0.75 -6.56
C SER A 56 -4.31 0.45 -5.68
N ILE A 57 -4.55 1.66 -6.16
CA ILE A 57 -4.27 2.90 -5.42
C ILE A 57 -5.59 3.49 -4.89
N ALA A 58 -5.69 3.62 -3.58
CA ALA A 58 -6.78 4.32 -2.91
C ALA A 58 -6.55 5.83 -2.95
N ALA A 59 -7.64 6.60 -3.08
CA ALA A 59 -7.58 8.04 -3.12
C ALA A 59 -7.37 8.67 -1.73
N SER A 60 -7.69 7.94 -0.66
CA SER A 60 -7.64 8.43 0.72
C SER A 60 -7.43 7.28 1.72
N PRO A 61 -6.96 7.58 2.95
CA PRO A 61 -6.83 6.56 4.00
C PRO A 61 -8.18 5.93 4.38
N GLU A 62 -9.27 6.70 4.34
CA GLU A 62 -10.62 6.20 4.68
C GLU A 62 -11.04 5.05 3.77
N GLU A 63 -10.70 5.12 2.48
CA GLU A 63 -10.96 4.05 1.52
C GLU A 63 -10.19 2.77 1.88
N VAL A 64 -8.91 2.90 2.28
CA VAL A 64 -8.10 1.76 2.72
C VAL A 64 -8.71 1.10 3.95
N PHE A 65 -9.04 1.89 4.98
CA PHE A 65 -9.60 1.36 6.23
C PHE A 65 -11.02 0.81 6.07
N ALA A 66 -11.81 1.32 5.13
CA ALA A 66 -13.18 0.85 4.91
C ALA A 66 -13.25 -0.51 4.19
N HIS A 67 -12.26 -0.82 3.34
CA HIS A 67 -12.32 -1.99 2.47
C HIS A 67 -11.38 -3.13 2.87
N ALA A 68 -10.25 -2.84 3.50
CA ALA A 68 -9.24 -3.86 3.80
C ALA A 68 -9.67 -4.84 4.90
N ASP A 69 -9.37 -6.12 4.69
CA ASP A 69 -9.50 -7.19 5.69
C ASP A 69 -8.36 -7.15 6.72
N LEU A 70 -7.18 -6.68 6.30
CA LEU A 70 -5.96 -6.58 7.08
C LEU A 70 -5.26 -5.24 6.77
N ILE A 71 -4.81 -4.53 7.81
CA ILE A 71 -3.98 -3.32 7.68
C ILE A 71 -2.54 -3.65 8.02
N VAL A 72 -1.61 -3.19 7.18
CA VAL A 72 -0.16 -3.31 7.38
C VAL A 72 0.51 -1.94 7.29
#